data_AF-A0A3B9I2V5-F1
#
_entry.id   AF-A0A3B9I2V5-F1
#
_cell.length_a   1.000
_cell.length_b   1.000
_cell.length_c   1.000
_cell.angle_alpha   90.00
_cell.angle_beta   90.00
_cell.angle_gamma   90.00
#
_symmetry.space_group_name_H-M   'P 1'
#
loop_
_entity.id
_entity.type
_entity.pdbx_description
1 polymer ?
#
loop_
_entity_poly.entity_id
_entity_poly.type
_entity_poly.pdbx_seq_one_letter_code
_entity_poly.pdbx_strand_id
1 'polypeptide(L)'
;MKNFIKTTSIIILMSMLVACATPIQESSPTTTITQATDTSLDDFMLVISANENEFYFSAKEITDMASETLTVTSITSSSEVITSVITGVKLDVLLKPHNIEQRNFKEIRLFAADGYSIIVPNEIVGSKDIYIIWKYNNEPLQESHYP
;
A
#
# COMPACT_ATOMS: atom_id res chain seq x y z
N MET A 1 30.00 -45.09 16.44
CA MET A 1 31.49 -45.06 16.49
C MET A 1 31.94 -43.90 15.61
N LYS A 2 32.74 -42.93 16.06
CA LYS A 2 34.10 -43.22 16.55
C LYS A 2 35.26 -42.40 15.98
N ASN A 3 35.11 -41.36 15.16
CA ASN A 3 36.32 -40.78 14.52
C ASN A 3 36.51 -39.30 14.91
N PHE A 4 37.36 -39.17 15.92
CA PHE A 4 37.80 -37.99 16.64
C PHE A 4 39.19 -37.63 16.09
N ILE A 5 39.34 -36.50 15.39
CA ILE A 5 40.65 -35.98 14.98
C ILE A 5 40.91 -34.67 15.71
N LYS A 6 41.75 -34.79 16.74
CA LYS A 6 42.57 -33.76 17.41
C LYS A 6 43.55 -33.17 16.36
N THR A 7 44.07 -31.93 16.36
CA THR A 7 44.49 -31.03 17.44
C THR A 7 45.08 -29.75 16.81
N THR A 8 45.13 -28.66 17.59
CA THR A 8 46.12 -27.53 17.58
C THR A 8 46.20 -26.65 16.33
N SER A 9 45.96 -25.33 16.37
CA SER A 9 46.60 -24.23 17.14
C SER A 9 47.35 -23.36 16.14
N ILE A 10 46.95 -22.10 15.94
CA ILE A 10 47.86 -20.94 15.85
C ILE A 10 47.07 -19.65 15.61
N ILE A 11 47.40 -18.70 16.47
CA ILE A 11 47.05 -17.29 16.52
C ILE A 11 47.67 -16.55 15.32
N ILE A 12 46.90 -15.70 14.62
CA ILE A 12 47.46 -14.51 13.97
C ILE A 12 46.56 -13.31 14.26
N LEU A 13 47.07 -12.50 15.19
CA LEU A 13 46.76 -11.09 15.40
C LEU A 13 47.46 -10.29 14.30
N MET A 14 46.74 -9.50 13.50
CA MET A 14 47.36 -8.46 12.68
C MET A 14 46.37 -7.31 12.45
N SER A 15 46.56 -6.26 13.23
CA SER A 15 46.04 -4.91 13.08
C SER A 15 46.47 -4.28 11.75
N MET A 16 45.55 -3.62 11.04
CA MET A 16 45.86 -2.43 10.24
C MET A 16 44.72 -1.41 10.32
N LEU A 17 45.04 -0.28 10.96
CA LEU A 17 44.35 0.99 10.85
C LEU A 17 44.45 1.48 9.40
N VAL A 18 43.32 1.81 8.79
CA VAL A 18 43.28 2.65 7.59
C VAL A 18 42.71 4.00 8.01
N ALA A 19 43.60 5.00 8.03
CA ALA A 19 43.28 6.41 8.10
C ALA A 19 43.29 7.02 6.69
N CYS A 20 42.73 8.23 6.57
CA CYS A 20 42.62 9.14 5.41
C CYS A 20 41.37 8.90 4.54
N ALA A 21 40.56 9.90 4.18
CA ALA A 21 40.67 11.35 4.29
C ALA A 21 39.27 11.99 4.22
N THR A 22 39.07 13.11 4.91
CA THR A 22 37.95 14.03 4.69
C THR A 22 38.28 15.01 3.56
N PRO A 23 37.36 15.27 2.63
CA PRO A 23 37.29 16.54 1.93
C PRO A 23 36.25 17.46 2.59
N ILE A 24 36.56 18.74 2.51
CA ILE A 24 35.90 19.87 3.16
C ILE A 24 34.59 20.21 2.44
N GLN A 25 33.59 20.36 3.30
CA GLN A 25 32.30 21.05 3.22
C GLN A 25 32.15 22.19 2.18
N GLU A 26 31.15 22.06 1.30
CA GLU A 26 30.49 23.17 0.63
C GLU A 26 28.99 23.12 0.99
N SER A 27 28.49 24.21 1.57
CA SER A 27 27.21 24.27 2.26
C SER A 27 26.06 24.69 1.32
N SER A 28 25.09 23.77 1.12
CA SER A 28 23.63 23.96 1.13
C SER A 28 22.92 24.92 0.12
N PRO A 29 21.64 24.66 -0.26
CA PRO A 29 20.55 24.37 0.67
C PRO A 29 19.95 22.97 0.58
N THR A 30 19.91 22.34 1.76
CA THR A 30 18.89 21.46 2.32
C THR A 30 17.65 21.24 1.43
N THR A 31 17.60 20.08 0.78
CA THR A 31 16.33 19.35 0.68
C THR A 31 16.39 18.27 1.73
N THR A 32 15.61 18.45 2.80
CA THR A 32 15.30 17.41 3.76
C THR A 32 14.71 16.25 2.98
N ILE A 33 15.51 15.21 2.71
CA ILE A 33 14.97 13.91 2.36
C ILE A 33 14.37 13.40 3.67
N THR A 34 13.07 13.62 3.82
CA THR A 34 12.27 12.94 4.81
C THR A 34 12.44 11.46 4.54
N GLN A 35 13.10 10.82 5.50
CA GLN A 35 13.20 9.39 5.71
C GLN A 35 11.86 8.74 5.37
N ALA A 36 11.84 7.88 4.34
CA ALA A 36 10.71 7.01 4.06
C ALA A 36 10.41 6.24 5.36
N THR A 37 9.34 6.64 6.04
CA THR A 37 8.77 5.86 7.12
C THR A 37 8.46 4.49 6.52
N ASP A 38 9.05 3.46 7.10
CA ASP A 38 8.71 2.06 6.83
C ASP A 38 7.30 1.85 7.37
N THR A 39 6.30 2.36 6.64
CA THR A 39 4.90 2.25 6.99
C THR A 39 4.52 0.80 6.75
N SER A 40 4.39 0.04 7.82
CA SER A 40 3.95 -1.34 7.73
C SER A 40 2.53 -1.37 7.20
N LEU A 41 2.18 -2.40 6.41
CA LEU A 41 0.78 -2.68 6.06
C LEU A 41 -0.11 -2.84 7.30
N ASP A 42 0.48 -3.12 8.45
CA ASP A 42 -0.20 -3.22 9.74
C ASP A 42 -0.80 -1.88 10.22
N ASP A 43 -0.32 -0.74 9.69
CA ASP A 43 -0.80 0.59 10.09
C ASP A 43 -2.04 1.04 9.32
N PHE A 44 -2.42 0.31 8.26
CA PHE A 44 -3.54 0.67 7.40
C PHE A 44 -4.79 -0.17 7.70
N MET A 45 -5.91 0.53 7.87
CA MET A 45 -7.21 -0.06 8.17
C MET A 45 -8.29 0.55 7.27
N LEU A 46 -9.10 -0.31 6.66
CA LEU A 46 -10.34 0.08 6.01
C LEU A 46 -11.50 -0.18 6.97
N VAL A 47 -12.30 0.85 7.20
CA VAL A 47 -13.55 0.76 7.98
C VAL A 47 -14.73 0.93 7.04
N ILE A 48 -15.64 -0.04 7.04
CA ILE A 48 -16.88 0.00 6.27
C ILE A 48 -18.05 0.06 7.24
N SER A 49 -18.77 1.18 7.25
CA SER A 49 -20.00 1.33 8.04
C SER A 49 -21.23 1.08 7.16
N ALA A 50 -22.05 0.09 7.51
CA ALA A 50 -23.28 -0.25 6.80
C ALA A 50 -24.32 -0.91 7.73
N ASN A 51 -25.60 -0.57 7.54
CA ASN A 51 -26.72 -1.11 8.33
C ASN A 51 -26.48 -1.00 9.86
N GLU A 52 -26.02 0.16 10.34
CA GLU A 52 -25.69 0.41 11.76
C GLU A 52 -24.55 -0.45 12.32
N ASN A 53 -23.83 -1.19 11.47
CA ASN A 53 -22.67 -1.99 11.83
C ASN A 53 -21.40 -1.42 11.20
N GLU A 54 -20.26 -1.72 11.82
CA GLU A 54 -18.94 -1.41 11.27
C GLU A 54 -18.14 -2.69 11.06
N PHE A 55 -17.45 -2.75 9.93
CA PHE A 55 -16.58 -3.84 9.55
C PHE A 55 -15.17 -3.30 9.36
N TYR A 56 -14.20 -3.96 9.96
CA TYR A 56 -12.81 -3.53 9.98
C TYR A 56 -11.97 -4.54 9.21
N PHE A 57 -11.15 -4.04 8.29
CA PHE A 57 -10.25 -4.85 7.49
C PHE A 57 -8.86 -4.22 7.53
N SER A 58 -7.86 -4.99 7.94
CA SER A 58 -6.46 -4.59 7.78
C SER A 58 -6.07 -4.59 6.30
N ALA A 59 -5.09 -3.77 5.92
CA ALA A 59 -4.57 -3.83 4.56
C ALA A 59 -4.01 -5.22 4.23
N LYS A 60 -3.37 -5.88 5.19
CA LYS A 60 -2.89 -7.25 5.01
C LYS A 60 -4.03 -8.21 4.61
N GLU A 61 -5.13 -8.22 5.36
CA GLU A 61 -6.29 -9.06 5.07
C GLU A 61 -6.83 -8.80 3.66
N ILE A 62 -6.96 -7.52 3.26
CA ILE A 62 -7.44 -7.13 1.93
C ILE A 62 -6.49 -7.63 0.84
N THR A 63 -5.18 -7.47 1.01
CA THR A 63 -4.18 -7.88 0.02
C THR A 63 -4.04 -9.39 -0.14
N ASP A 64 -4.41 -10.16 0.88
CA ASP A 64 -4.43 -11.63 0.85
C ASP A 64 -5.71 -12.19 0.18
N MET A 65 -6.72 -11.35 -0.07
CA MET A 65 -7.95 -11.77 -0.76
C MET A 65 -7.71 -12.04 -2.25
N ALA A 66 -8.64 -12.79 -2.86
CA ALA A 66 -8.64 -13.01 -4.30
C ALA A 66 -8.82 -11.66 -5.03
N SER A 67 -7.74 -11.23 -5.68
CA SER A 67 -7.67 -9.93 -6.36
C SER A 67 -7.77 -10.08 -7.87
N GLU A 68 -8.16 -8.99 -8.52
CA GLU A 68 -8.23 -8.88 -9.96
C GLU A 68 -7.23 -7.82 -10.42
N THR A 69 -6.47 -8.12 -11.47
CA THR A 69 -5.64 -7.16 -12.17
C THR A 69 -6.33 -6.77 -13.46
N LEU A 70 -6.56 -5.48 -13.66
CA LEU A 70 -7.38 -4.98 -14.77
C LEU A 70 -6.85 -3.67 -15.32
N THR A 71 -6.99 -3.51 -16.63
CA THR A 71 -6.63 -2.28 -17.34
C THR A 71 -7.84 -1.34 -17.34
N VAL A 72 -7.67 -0.14 -16.76
CA VAL A 72 -8.68 0.91 -16.70
C VAL A 72 -8.24 2.14 -17.46
N THR A 73 -9.22 2.89 -17.94
CA THR A 73 -9.01 4.20 -18.56
C THR A 73 -9.66 5.26 -17.70
N SER A 74 -8.87 6.25 -17.31
CA SER A 74 -9.30 7.42 -16.53
C SER A 74 -9.17 8.67 -17.40
N ILE A 75 -10.11 9.60 -17.24
CA ILE A 75 -10.05 10.92 -17.87
C ILE A 75 -9.78 11.93 -16.75
N THR A 76 -8.68 12.65 -16.86
CA THR A 76 -8.32 13.67 -15.87
C THR A 76 -9.15 14.93 -16.05
N SER A 77 -9.08 15.85 -15.08
CA SER A 77 -9.65 17.19 -15.21
C SER A 77 -9.07 18.01 -16.37
N SER A 78 -7.87 17.67 -16.85
CA SER A 78 -7.26 18.25 -18.07
C SER A 78 -7.74 17.59 -19.36
N SER A 79 -8.73 16.70 -19.31
CA SER A 79 -9.21 15.87 -20.44
C SER A 79 -8.16 14.93 -21.03
N GLU A 80 -7.10 14.64 -20.27
CA GLU A 80 -6.11 13.65 -20.65
C GLU A 80 -6.66 12.25 -20.39
N VAL A 81 -6.53 11.38 -21.39
CA VAL A 81 -6.93 9.97 -21.29
C VAL A 81 -5.73 9.16 -20.83
N ILE A 82 -5.78 8.67 -19.60
CA ILE A 82 -4.72 7.87 -19.00
C ILE A 82 -5.20 6.42 -18.94
N THR A 83 -4.38 5.50 -19.44
CA THR A 83 -4.61 4.06 -19.27
C THR A 83 -3.69 3.54 -18.17
N SER A 84 -4.23 2.71 -17.29
CA SER A 84 -3.51 2.23 -16.09
C SER A 84 -3.87 0.79 -15.80
N VAL A 85 -2.94 0.05 -15.22
CA VAL A 85 -3.17 -1.32 -14.73
C VAL A 85 -3.33 -1.27 -13.23
N ILE A 86 -4.50 -1.62 -12.71
CA ILE A 86 -4.75 -1.65 -11.27
C ILE A 86 -4.85 -3.08 -10.77
N THR A 87 -4.42 -3.32 -9.53
CA THR A 87 -4.73 -4.57 -8.81
C THR A 87 -5.47 -4.24 -7.53
N GLY A 88 -6.59 -4.92 -7.33
CA GLY A 88 -7.47 -4.67 -6.22
C GLY A 88 -8.50 -5.76 -6.02
N VAL A 89 -9.39 -5.52 -5.06
CA VAL A 89 -10.55 -6.38 -4.78
C VAL A 89 -11.84 -5.58 -4.98
N LYS A 90 -12.88 -6.23 -5.50
CA LYS A 90 -14.22 -5.62 -5.57
C LYS A 90 -14.75 -5.36 -4.17
N LEU A 91 -15.40 -4.21 -3.97
CA LEU A 91 -16.06 -3.87 -2.71
C LEU A 91 -17.09 -4.96 -2.30
N ASP A 92 -17.82 -5.52 -3.27
CA ASP A 92 -18.75 -6.63 -3.04
C ASP A 92 -18.09 -7.86 -2.39
N VAL A 93 -16.80 -8.12 -2.62
CA VAL A 93 -16.10 -9.23 -1.95
C VAL A 93 -15.95 -8.98 -0.46
N LEU A 94 -15.74 -7.72 -0.05
CA LEU A 94 -15.66 -7.32 1.37
C LEU A 94 -17.04 -7.32 2.03
N LEU A 95 -18.09 -7.00 1.28
CA LEU A 95 -19.47 -6.91 1.79
C LEU A 95 -20.18 -8.27 1.86
N LYS A 96 -19.82 -9.20 0.98
CA LYS A 96 -20.48 -10.51 0.85
C LYS A 96 -20.53 -11.34 2.14
N PRO A 97 -19.49 -11.41 3.00
CA PRO A 97 -19.56 -12.12 4.28
C PRO A 97 -20.66 -11.62 5.21
N HIS A 98 -21.14 -10.39 5.00
CA HIS A 98 -22.17 -9.74 5.80
C HIS A 98 -23.55 -9.74 5.12
N ASN A 99 -23.71 -10.49 4.01
CA ASN A 99 -24.92 -10.49 3.18
C ASN A 99 -25.32 -9.09 2.69
N ILE A 100 -24.31 -8.26 2.41
CA ILE A 100 -24.49 -6.92 1.87
C ILE A 100 -24.00 -6.91 0.41
N GLU A 101 -24.71 -6.16 -0.43
CA GLU A 101 -24.31 -5.90 -1.81
C GLU A 101 -24.19 -4.39 -2.00
N GLN A 102 -23.13 -3.95 -2.70
CA GLN A 102 -22.87 -2.56 -3.02
C GLN A 102 -24.09 -1.87 -3.66
N ARG A 103 -24.77 -2.58 -4.55
CA ARG A 103 -25.91 -2.06 -5.32
C ARG A 103 -27.16 -1.80 -4.46
N ASN A 104 -27.17 -2.25 -3.20
CA ASN A 104 -28.27 -1.95 -2.27
C ASN A 104 -28.16 -0.55 -1.65
N PHE A 105 -27.03 0.14 -1.84
CA PHE A 105 -26.83 1.50 -1.35
C PHE A 105 -27.26 2.55 -2.40
N LYS A 106 -27.84 3.65 -1.92
CA LYS A 106 -28.16 4.81 -2.76
C LYS A 106 -26.91 5.63 -3.10
N GLU A 107 -25.94 5.65 -2.21
CA GLU A 107 -24.67 6.34 -2.38
C GLU A 107 -23.65 5.68 -1.47
N ILE A 108 -22.37 5.85 -1.80
CA ILE A 108 -21.26 5.40 -0.96
C ILE A 108 -20.39 6.61 -0.71
N ARG A 109 -20.12 6.90 0.56
CA ARG A 109 -19.19 7.96 0.95
C ARG A 109 -17.84 7.34 1.30
N LEU A 110 -16.79 7.84 0.68
CA LEU A 110 -15.42 7.44 0.95
C LEU A 110 -14.74 8.55 1.73
N PHE A 111 -14.02 8.18 2.78
CA PHE A 111 -13.24 9.08 3.62
C PHE A 111 -11.79 8.64 3.58
N ALA A 112 -10.92 9.60 3.31
CA ALA A 112 -9.48 9.47 3.38
C ALA A 112 -8.96 9.83 4.77
N ALA A 113 -7.73 9.40 5.08
CA ALA A 113 -7.07 9.71 6.34
C ALA A 113 -6.71 11.21 6.46
N ASP A 114 -6.49 11.88 5.33
CA ASP A 114 -6.18 13.31 5.26
C ASP A 114 -7.41 14.23 5.43
N GLY A 115 -8.60 13.65 5.57
CA GLY A 115 -9.87 14.35 5.69
C GLY A 115 -10.58 14.61 4.36
N TYR A 116 -10.01 14.20 3.23
CA TYR A 116 -10.70 14.20 1.95
C TYR A 116 -11.90 13.25 1.98
N SER A 117 -12.98 13.64 1.32
CA SER A 117 -14.14 12.77 1.17
C SER A 117 -14.84 12.97 -0.16
N ILE A 118 -15.34 11.86 -0.70
CA ILE A 118 -16.14 11.84 -1.92
C ILE A 118 -17.43 11.07 -1.71
N ILE A 119 -18.46 11.45 -2.45
CA ILE A 119 -19.72 10.73 -2.53
C ILE A 119 -19.80 10.11 -3.91
N VAL A 120 -19.89 8.79 -3.96
CA VAL A 120 -20.16 8.02 -5.17
C VAL A 120 -21.68 7.96 -5.34
N PRO A 121 -22.25 8.59 -6.39
CA PRO A 121 -23.70 8.67 -6.58
C PRO A 121 -24.31 7.33 -7.00
N ASN A 122 -25.62 7.19 -6.78
CA ASN A 122 -26.41 5.98 -7.08
C ASN A 122 -26.17 5.42 -8.48
N GLU A 123 -26.05 6.29 -9.48
CA GLU A 123 -25.85 5.90 -10.87
C GLU A 123 -24.56 5.09 -11.05
N ILE A 124 -23.50 5.39 -10.28
CA ILE A 124 -22.25 4.62 -10.28
C ILE A 124 -22.42 3.39 -9.39
N VAL A 125 -22.92 3.57 -8.16
CA VAL A 125 -23.08 2.49 -7.17
C VAL A 125 -23.93 1.33 -7.71
N GLY A 126 -25.01 1.63 -8.45
CA GLY A 126 -25.92 0.63 -9.01
C GLY A 126 -25.45 -0.01 -10.32
N SER A 127 -24.53 0.62 -11.06
CA SER A 127 -24.19 0.20 -12.44
C SER A 127 -22.72 -0.18 -12.67
N LYS A 128 -21.82 0.17 -11.75
CA LYS A 128 -20.37 -0.06 -11.86
C LYS A 128 -19.86 -0.84 -10.66
N ASP A 129 -18.83 -1.64 -10.88
CA ASP A 129 -18.10 -2.27 -9.78
C ASP A 129 -17.14 -1.25 -9.16
N ILE A 130 -17.14 -1.16 -7.83
CA ILE A 130 -16.16 -0.36 -7.08
C ILE A 130 -15.04 -1.28 -6.61
N TYR A 131 -13.79 -0.84 -6.77
CA TYR A 131 -12.61 -1.60 -6.36
C TYR A 131 -11.85 -0.87 -5.26
N ILE A 132 -11.38 -1.63 -4.29
CA ILE A 132 -10.34 -1.22 -3.34
C ILE A 132 -9.00 -1.68 -3.90
N ILE A 133 -8.13 -0.73 -4.25
CA ILE A 133 -6.88 -0.98 -4.97
C ILE A 133 -5.66 -0.76 -4.07
N TRP A 134 -4.59 -1.52 -4.30
CA TRP A 134 -3.29 -1.35 -3.61
C TRP A 134 -2.09 -1.41 -4.55
N LYS A 135 -2.31 -1.74 -5.84
CA LYS A 135 -1.29 -1.56 -6.88
C LYS A 135 -1.81 -0.74 -8.03
N TYR A 136 -0.94 0.10 -8.55
CA TYR A 136 -1.14 0.93 -9.72
C TYR A 136 0.09 0.80 -10.64
N ASN A 137 -0.14 0.41 -11.89
CA ASN A 137 0.88 0.02 -12.86
C ASN A 137 1.85 -1.05 -12.34
N ASN A 138 1.30 -2.08 -11.68
CA ASN A 138 2.02 -3.20 -11.05
C ASN A 138 2.91 -2.84 -9.85
N GLU A 139 3.06 -1.57 -9.53
CA GLU A 139 3.76 -1.09 -8.35
C GLU A 139 2.78 -0.88 -7.18
N PRO A 140 3.21 -1.05 -5.92
CA PRO A 140 2.45 -0.58 -4.77
C PRO A 140 2.07 0.88 -4.93
N LEU A 141 0.90 1.27 -4.41
CA LEU A 141 0.52 2.69 -4.35
C LEU A 141 1.63 3.46 -3.62
N GLN A 142 2.15 4.50 -4.29
CA GLN A 142 3.10 5.44 -3.69
C GLN A 142 2.32 6.45 -2.84
N GLU A 143 3.01 7.15 -1.94
CA GLU A 143 2.38 8.16 -1.06
C GLU A 143 1.62 9.23 -1.85
N SER A 144 2.07 9.59 -3.04
CA SER A 144 1.38 10.51 -3.96
C SER A 144 0.04 9.98 -4.52
N HIS A 145 -0.27 8.71 -4.27
CA HIS A 145 -1.50 8.04 -4.67
C HIS A 145 -2.33 7.59 -3.45
N TYR A 146 -1.88 7.90 -2.23
CA TYR A 146 -2.70 7.69 -1.05
C TYR A 146 -3.84 8.71 -1.05
N PRO A 147 -5.05 8.28 -0.67
CA PRO A 147 -6.21 9.15 -0.60
C PRO A 147 -6.07 10.16 0.54
#